data_AF-A0A6P2AKT9-F1
#
_entry.id   AF-A0A6P2AKT9-F1
#
_cell.length_a   1.000
_cell.length_b   1.000
_cell.length_c   1.000
_cell.angle_alpha   90.00
_cell.angle_beta   90.00
_cell.angle_gamma   90.00
#
_symmetry.space_group_name_H-M   'P 1'
#
loop_
_entity.id
_entity.type
_entity.pdbx_description
1 polymer ?
#
loop_
_entity_poly.entity_id
_entity_poly.type
_entity_poly.pdbx_seq_one_letter_code
_entity_poly.pdbx_strand_id
1 'polypeptide(L)'
;MTWETAINVATLLSALAAAIGVIVSFLSFRKQMHARLFLHFTDRYEKVISEFPSDARGKRMLIDGEPPEPSEELNCAVLRYLNLCSEEFYLHDRGYLPTRIWNIWRKGLEATVCSPLLRREWKTLRQEYDPYPEFQRFIDGVQNIGDWRNSSKSGG
;
A
#
# COMPACT_ATOMS: atom_id res chain seq x y z
N MET A 1 53.24 0.50 -28.61
CA MET A 1 51.86 1.00 -28.49
C MET A 1 51.79 2.30 -29.28
N THR A 2 51.00 2.38 -30.34
CA THR A 2 50.91 3.61 -31.16
C THR A 2 50.02 4.63 -30.44
N TRP A 3 50.25 5.92 -30.65
CA TRP A 3 49.45 7.00 -30.04
C TRP A 3 47.94 6.85 -30.32
N GLU A 4 47.59 6.35 -31.51
CA GLU A 4 46.20 6.03 -31.89
C GLU A 4 45.58 4.93 -31.03
N THR A 5 46.33 3.86 -30.72
CA THR A 5 45.85 2.81 -29.81
C THR A 5 45.59 3.35 -28.40
N ALA A 6 46.39 4.32 -27.93
CA ALA A 6 46.17 4.95 -26.64
C ALA A 6 44.89 5.79 -26.61
N ILE A 7 44.63 6.58 -27.67
CA ILE A 7 43.40 7.39 -27.80
C ILE A 7 42.17 6.48 -27.87
N ASN A 8 42.21 5.42 -28.69
CA ASN A 8 41.07 4.49 -28.82
C ASN A 8 40.74 3.79 -27.50
N VAL A 9 41.76 3.38 -26.75
CA VAL A 9 41.58 2.80 -25.40
C VAL A 9 40.97 3.83 -24.46
N ALA A 10 41.44 5.07 -24.46
CA ALA A 10 40.88 6.13 -23.61
C ALA A 10 39.41 6.43 -23.94
N THR A 11 39.04 6.54 -25.22
CA THR A 11 37.66 6.76 -25.65
C THR A 11 36.74 5.61 -25.22
N LEU A 12 37.19 4.36 -25.39
CA LEU A 12 36.42 3.19 -24.94
C LEU A 12 36.22 3.19 -23.43
N LEU A 13 37.26 3.51 -22.65
CA LEU A 13 37.17 3.62 -21.20
C LEU A 13 36.20 4.73 -20.77
N SER A 14 36.24 5.90 -21.43
CA SER A 14 35.31 6.99 -21.16
C SER A 14 33.85 6.60 -21.49
N ALA A 15 33.62 5.91 -22.61
CA ALA A 15 32.30 5.42 -22.98
C ALA A 15 31.77 4.40 -21.97
N LEU A 16 32.62 3.47 -21.51
CA LEU A 16 32.29 2.50 -20.47
C LEU A 16 31.97 3.20 -19.14
N ALA A 17 32.78 4.17 -18.72
CA ALA A 17 32.54 4.94 -17.52
C ALA A 17 31.20 5.70 -17.57
N ALA A 18 30.87 6.31 -18.72
CA ALA A 18 29.59 6.97 -18.93
C ALA A 18 28.41 5.98 -18.84
N ALA A 19 28.53 4.82 -19.48
CA ALA A 19 27.50 3.78 -19.41
C ALA A 19 27.27 3.28 -17.99
N ILE A 20 28.35 3.03 -17.22
CA ILE A 20 28.28 2.66 -15.80
C ILE A 20 27.61 3.78 -15.00
N GLY A 21 27.97 5.04 -15.28
CA GLY A 21 27.35 6.21 -14.65
C GLY A 21 25.84 6.22 -14.83
N VAL A 22 25.34 6.03 -16.05
CA VAL A 22 23.90 5.96 -16.35
C VAL A 22 23.22 4.84 -15.57
N ILE A 23 23.83 3.65 -15.51
CA ILE A 23 23.29 2.51 -14.76
C ILE A 23 23.19 2.83 -13.27
N VAL A 24 24.26 3.36 -12.67
CA VAL A 24 24.30 3.74 -11.25
C VAL A 24 23.29 4.84 -10.95
N SER A 25 23.16 5.84 -11.82
CA SER A 25 22.16 6.91 -11.70
C SER A 25 20.74 6.36 -11.72
N PHE A 26 20.44 5.44 -12.65
CA PHE A 26 19.12 4.81 -12.74
C PHE A 26 18.78 3.99 -11.48
N LEU A 27 19.72 3.18 -10.98
CA LEU A 27 19.54 2.42 -9.74
C LEU A 27 19.34 3.33 -8.53
N SER A 28 20.11 4.42 -8.44
CA SER A 28 20.00 5.41 -7.37
C SER A 28 18.66 6.15 -7.41
N PHE A 29 18.22 6.56 -8.60
CA PHE A 29 16.91 7.18 -8.82
C PHE A 29 15.77 6.27 -8.36
N ARG A 30 15.81 4.99 -8.75
CA ARG A 30 14.81 4.01 -8.34
C ARG A 30 14.75 3.84 -6.81
N LYS A 31 15.90 3.76 -6.15
CA LYS A 31 15.98 3.69 -4.68
C LYS A 31 15.40 4.93 -4.01
N GLN A 32 15.72 6.13 -4.51
CA GLN A 32 15.18 7.39 -4.00
C GLN A 32 13.67 7.49 -4.18
N MET A 33 13.15 7.10 -5.35
CA MET A 33 11.71 7.08 -5.61
C MET A 33 10.95 6.18 -4.65
N HIS A 34 11.45 4.97 -4.38
CA HIS A 34 10.84 4.07 -3.41
C HIS A 34 10.85 4.63 -1.99
N ALA A 35 11.95 5.26 -1.57
CA ALA A 35 12.04 5.91 -0.26
C ALA A 35 11.05 7.08 -0.12
N ARG A 36 10.89 7.90 -1.17
CA ARG A 36 9.92 9.00 -1.20
C ARG A 36 8.48 8.51 -1.12
N LEU A 37 8.12 7.48 -1.89
CA LEU A 37 6.80 6.85 -1.81
C LEU A 37 6.54 6.31 -0.40
N PHE A 38 7.51 5.59 0.17
CA PHE A 38 7.39 5.06 1.53
C PHE A 38 7.11 6.18 2.56
N LEU A 39 7.89 7.27 2.53
CA LEU A 39 7.71 8.40 3.44
C LEU A 39 6.36 9.09 3.22
N HIS A 40 5.96 9.31 1.96
CA HIS A 40 4.69 9.98 1.64
C HIS A 40 3.47 9.19 2.15
N PHE A 41 3.45 7.88 1.91
CA PHE A 41 2.34 7.04 2.37
C PHE A 41 2.37 6.82 3.89
N THR A 42 3.54 6.77 4.51
CA THR A 42 3.65 6.68 5.98
C THR A 42 3.12 7.96 6.65
N ASP A 43 3.46 9.14 6.14
CA ASP A 43 2.95 10.42 6.65
C ASP A 43 1.43 10.55 6.46
N ARG A 44 0.91 10.17 5.28
CA ARG A 44 -0.53 10.14 5.03
C ARG A 44 -1.26 9.13 5.91
N TYR A 45 -0.67 7.96 6.14
CA TYR A 45 -1.23 6.98 7.04
C TYR A 45 -1.37 7.55 8.45
N GLU A 46 -0.33 8.19 9.00
CA GLU A 46 -0.39 8.80 10.32
C GLU A 46 -1.51 9.85 10.41
N LYS A 47 -1.63 10.72 9.40
CA LYS A 47 -2.71 11.72 9.30
C LYS A 47 -4.08 11.07 9.29
N VAL A 48 -4.31 10.11 8.40
CA VAL A 48 -5.60 9.41 8.28
C VAL A 48 -5.96 8.72 9.60
N ILE A 49 -5.02 8.03 10.23
CA ILE A 49 -5.27 7.37 11.53
C ILE A 49 -5.55 8.39 12.64
N SER A 50 -4.93 9.57 12.60
CA SER A 50 -5.15 10.63 13.57
C SER A 50 -6.54 11.28 13.48
N GLU A 51 -7.23 11.10 12.35
CA GLU A 51 -8.59 11.60 12.15
C GLU A 51 -9.67 10.61 12.60
N PHE A 52 -9.31 9.37 12.91
CA PHE A 52 -10.27 8.44 13.52
C PHE A 52 -10.70 8.95 14.89
N PRO A 53 -12.01 8.89 15.20
CA PRO A 53 -12.53 9.03 16.56
C PRO A 53 -11.77 8.15 17.54
N SER A 54 -11.59 8.60 18.78
CA SER A 54 -10.71 7.94 19.77
C SER A 54 -11.14 6.50 20.09
N ASP A 55 -12.46 6.28 20.17
CA ASP A 55 -13.10 4.98 20.38
C ASP A 55 -12.98 4.05 19.16
N ALA A 56 -12.96 4.61 17.95
CA ALA A 56 -12.78 3.87 16.70
C ALA A 56 -11.31 3.55 16.38
N ARG A 57 -10.39 4.44 16.75
CA ARG A 57 -8.96 4.30 16.41
C ARG A 57 -8.42 2.99 16.96
N GLY A 58 -8.63 2.68 18.23
CA GLY A 58 -8.16 1.40 18.81
C GLY A 58 -8.88 0.19 18.22
N LYS A 59 -10.19 0.31 17.98
CA LYS A 59 -11.04 -0.79 17.53
C LYS A 59 -10.86 -1.20 16.07
N ARG A 60 -10.27 -0.34 15.22
CA ARG A 60 -10.08 -0.60 13.78
C ARG A 60 -9.27 -1.86 13.45
N MET A 61 -8.44 -2.33 14.38
CA MET A 61 -7.60 -3.53 14.21
C MET A 61 -8.06 -4.71 15.09
N LEU A 62 -9.13 -4.52 15.88
CA LEU A 62 -9.67 -5.61 16.67
C LEU A 62 -10.41 -6.58 15.76
N ILE A 63 -10.16 -7.87 15.96
CA ILE A 63 -10.78 -8.95 15.19
C ILE A 63 -12.15 -9.30 15.81
N ASP A 64 -12.33 -9.00 17.08
CA ASP A 64 -13.48 -9.27 17.92
C ASP A 64 -13.98 -8.01 18.63
N GLY A 65 -15.22 -8.08 19.13
CA GLY A 65 -15.89 -6.99 19.84
C GLY A 65 -16.81 -6.13 18.98
N GLU A 66 -17.58 -5.27 19.66
CA GLU A 66 -18.56 -4.42 19.01
C GLU A 66 -17.91 -3.17 18.40
N PRO A 67 -18.17 -2.89 17.11
CA PRO A 67 -17.71 -1.65 16.49
C PRO A 67 -18.34 -0.45 17.19
N PRO A 68 -17.65 0.70 17.25
CA PRO A 68 -18.24 1.95 17.76
C PRO A 68 -19.52 2.31 17.03
N GLU A 69 -20.41 3.07 17.66
CA GLU A 69 -21.65 3.52 17.03
C GLU A 69 -21.38 4.20 15.68
N PRO A 70 -22.19 3.94 14.64
CA PRO A 70 -22.05 4.62 13.36
C PRO A 70 -22.18 6.14 13.54
N SER A 71 -21.25 6.88 12.94
CA SER A 71 -21.32 8.34 12.86
C SER A 71 -20.78 8.81 11.52
N GLU A 72 -21.18 10.00 11.08
CA GLU A 72 -20.67 10.60 9.85
C GLU A 72 -19.15 10.81 9.90
N GLU A 73 -18.64 11.22 11.05
CA GLU A 73 -17.20 11.40 11.30
C GLU A 73 -16.43 10.09 11.15
N LEU A 74 -16.97 8.99 11.71
CA LEU A 74 -16.39 7.66 11.58
C LEU A 74 -16.42 7.18 10.14
N ASN A 75 -17.54 7.35 9.45
CA ASN A 75 -17.70 6.95 8.06
C ASN A 75 -16.71 7.70 7.16
N CYS A 76 -16.57 9.02 7.36
CA CYS A 76 -15.57 9.84 6.68
C CYS A 76 -14.13 9.39 6.96
N ALA A 77 -13.79 9.05 8.20
CA ALA A 77 -12.47 8.56 8.56
C ALA A 77 -12.16 7.21 7.90
N VAL A 78 -13.15 6.30 7.86
CA VAL A 78 -13.03 5.01 7.17
C VAL A 78 -12.89 5.20 5.66
N LEU A 79 -13.67 6.09 5.04
CA LEU A 79 -13.55 6.41 3.62
C LEU A 79 -12.15 6.92 3.27
N ARG A 80 -11.59 7.83 4.08
CA ARG A 80 -10.21 8.33 3.88
C ARG A 80 -9.17 7.22 4.01
N TYR A 81 -9.37 6.28 4.94
CA TYR A 81 -8.52 5.09 5.06
C TYR A 81 -8.62 4.15 3.85
N LEU A 82 -9.83 3.87 3.38
CA LEU A 82 -10.05 3.04 2.20
C LEU A 82 -9.51 3.71 0.93
N ASN A 83 -9.58 5.04 0.81
CA ASN A 83 -8.96 5.78 -0.28
C ASN A 83 -7.44 5.60 -0.28
N LEU A 84 -6.79 5.77 0.88
CA LEU A 84 -5.36 5.49 1.01
C LEU A 84 -5.01 4.07 0.57
N CYS A 85 -5.77 3.08 1.03
CA CYS A 85 -5.59 1.67 0.66
C CYS A 85 -5.79 1.43 -0.85
N SER A 86 -6.76 2.09 -1.47
CA SER A 86 -7.05 1.98 -2.89
C SER A 86 -5.91 2.53 -3.76
N GLU A 87 -5.30 3.63 -3.32
CA GLU A 87 -4.16 4.24 -3.99
C GLU A 87 -2.90 3.37 -3.85
N GLU A 88 -2.64 2.82 -2.66
CA GLU A 88 -1.54 1.87 -2.43
C GLU A 88 -1.70 0.60 -3.29
N PHE A 89 -2.93 0.08 -3.37
CA PHE A 89 -3.27 -1.06 -4.22
C PHE A 89 -3.04 -0.73 -5.69
N TYR A 90 -3.48 0.44 -6.16
CA TYR A 90 -3.23 0.90 -7.53
C TYR A 90 -1.74 1.01 -7.85
N LEU A 91 -0.95 1.61 -6.96
CA LEU A 91 0.49 1.76 -7.18
C LEU A 91 1.20 0.40 -7.23
N HIS A 92 0.75 -0.58 -6.46
CA HIS A 92 1.24 -1.95 -6.55
C HIS A 92 0.83 -2.62 -7.87
N ASP A 93 -0.45 -2.55 -8.23
CA ASP A 93 -0.98 -3.16 -9.45
C ASP A 93 -0.28 -2.62 -10.72
N ARG A 94 0.05 -1.33 -10.73
CA ARG A 94 0.79 -0.67 -11.82
C ARG A 94 2.31 -0.81 -11.73
N GLY A 95 2.85 -1.51 -10.73
CA GLY A 95 4.28 -1.76 -10.57
C GLY A 95 5.12 -0.57 -10.08
N TYR A 96 4.49 0.51 -9.62
CA TYR A 96 5.19 1.64 -8.99
C TYR A 96 5.63 1.32 -7.56
N LEU A 97 4.87 0.49 -6.85
CA LEU A 97 5.18 0.04 -5.50
C LEU A 97 5.87 -1.33 -5.54
N PRO A 98 7.09 -1.47 -5.02
CA PRO A 98 7.77 -2.76 -4.93
C PRO A 98 6.93 -3.80 -4.17
N THR A 99 6.81 -5.01 -4.72
CA THR A 99 6.05 -6.13 -4.12
C THR A 99 6.46 -6.40 -2.67
N ARG A 100 7.74 -6.25 -2.32
CA ARG A 100 8.20 -6.42 -0.94
C ARG A 100 7.58 -5.40 0.03
N ILE A 101 7.45 -4.14 -0.39
CA ILE A 101 6.84 -3.08 0.43
C ILE A 101 5.33 -3.33 0.52
N TRP A 102 4.71 -3.59 -0.63
CA TRP A 102 3.29 -3.93 -0.69
C TRP A 102 2.91 -5.08 0.25
N ASN A 103 3.69 -6.18 0.24
CA ASN A 103 3.42 -7.34 1.11
C ASN A 103 3.47 -7.01 2.62
N ILE A 104 4.18 -5.96 3.02
CA ILE A 104 4.19 -5.49 4.42
C ILE A 104 2.90 -4.72 4.70
N TRP A 105 2.56 -3.75 3.85
CA TRP A 105 1.38 -2.89 4.02
C TRP A 105 0.08 -3.69 3.89
N ARG A 106 0.01 -4.57 2.88
CA ARG A 106 -1.12 -5.46 2.62
C ARG A 106 -1.54 -6.25 3.85
N LYS A 107 -0.61 -6.74 4.67
CA LYS A 107 -0.96 -7.47 5.90
C LYS A 107 -1.70 -6.60 6.92
N GLY A 108 -1.28 -5.34 7.07
CA GLY A 108 -1.95 -4.38 7.95
C GLY A 108 -3.32 -3.97 7.42
N LEU A 109 -3.42 -3.78 6.11
CA LEU A 109 -4.69 -3.57 5.40
C LEU A 109 -5.62 -4.76 5.63
N GLU A 110 -5.20 -5.98 5.32
CA GLU A 110 -5.99 -7.20 5.46
C GLU A 110 -6.54 -7.38 6.88
N ALA A 111 -5.71 -7.15 7.90
CA ALA A 111 -6.14 -7.19 9.29
C ALA A 111 -7.20 -6.13 9.60
N THR A 112 -7.01 -4.90 9.12
CA THR A 112 -7.91 -3.77 9.37
C THR A 112 -9.25 -3.99 8.67
N VAL A 113 -9.26 -4.33 7.37
CA VAL A 113 -10.50 -4.50 6.60
C VAL A 113 -11.30 -5.72 7.01
N CYS A 114 -10.68 -6.70 7.69
CA CYS A 114 -11.38 -7.82 8.30
C CYS A 114 -12.02 -7.50 9.65
N SER A 115 -11.71 -6.36 10.27
CA SER A 115 -12.30 -5.97 11.56
C SER A 115 -13.82 -5.81 11.47
N PRO A 116 -14.57 -6.01 12.57
CA PRO A 116 -16.01 -5.78 12.60
C PRO A 116 -16.40 -4.37 12.16
N LEU A 117 -15.59 -3.36 12.52
CA LEU A 117 -15.80 -1.97 12.13
C LEU A 117 -15.74 -1.80 10.62
N LEU A 118 -14.63 -2.21 9.98
CA LEU A 118 -14.47 -1.99 8.55
C LEU A 118 -15.40 -2.86 7.71
N ARG A 119 -15.74 -4.07 8.18
CA ARG A 119 -16.78 -4.89 7.53
C ARG A 119 -18.13 -4.22 7.54
N ARG A 120 -18.51 -3.57 8.65
CA ARG A 120 -19.78 -2.85 8.74
C ARG A 120 -19.79 -1.67 7.78
N GLU A 121 -18.80 -0.81 7.84
CA GLU A 121 -18.74 0.42 7.02
C GLU A 121 -18.57 0.10 5.53
N TRP A 122 -17.85 -0.98 5.17
CA TRP A 122 -17.67 -1.41 3.79
C TRP A 122 -19.00 -1.68 3.07
N LYS A 123 -20.01 -2.22 3.77
CA LYS A 123 -21.34 -2.48 3.17
C LYS A 123 -21.97 -1.23 2.54
N THR A 124 -21.71 -0.07 3.14
CA THR A 124 -22.21 1.22 2.66
C THR A 124 -21.21 1.87 1.71
N LEU A 125 -19.92 1.87 2.06
CA LEU A 125 -18.88 2.60 1.34
C LEU A 125 -18.43 1.92 0.05
N ARG A 126 -18.73 0.63 -0.15
CA ARG A 126 -18.33 -0.14 -1.33
C ARG A 126 -18.70 0.56 -2.64
N GLN A 127 -19.88 1.18 -2.71
CA GLN A 127 -20.39 1.85 -3.92
C GLN A 127 -19.52 3.03 -4.39
N GLU A 128 -18.79 3.70 -3.48
CA GLU A 128 -17.86 4.77 -3.83
C GLU A 128 -16.72 4.26 -4.72
N TYR A 129 -16.48 2.95 -4.71
CA TYR A 129 -15.44 2.27 -5.48
C TYR A 129 -15.97 1.57 -6.74
N ASP A 130 -17.21 1.84 -7.17
CA ASP A 130 -17.76 1.29 -8.42
C ASP A 130 -16.89 1.61 -9.66
N PRO A 131 -16.23 2.79 -9.77
CA PRO A 131 -15.27 3.05 -10.85
C PRO A 131 -13.99 2.21 -10.77
N TYR A 132 -13.75 1.51 -9.65
CA TYR A 132 -12.52 0.73 -9.42
C TYR A 132 -12.81 -0.71 -8.92
N PRO A 133 -13.37 -1.56 -9.79
CA PRO A 133 -13.87 -2.89 -9.40
C PRO A 133 -12.76 -3.87 -9.00
N GLU A 134 -11.52 -3.67 -9.42
CA GLU A 134 -10.35 -4.46 -8.98
C GLU A 134 -10.15 -4.33 -7.47
N PHE A 135 -10.25 -3.11 -6.94
CA PHE A 135 -10.09 -2.85 -5.52
C PHE A 135 -11.26 -3.43 -4.73
N GLN A 136 -12.50 -3.29 -5.22
CA GLN A 136 -13.67 -3.95 -4.62
C GLN A 136 -13.46 -5.47 -4.51
N ARG A 137 -13.07 -6.13 -5.61
CA ARG A 137 -12.80 -7.58 -5.62
C ARG A 137 -11.70 -7.96 -4.64
N PHE A 138 -10.67 -7.13 -4.49
CA PHE A 138 -9.61 -7.35 -3.52
C PHE A 138 -10.14 -7.33 -2.08
N ILE A 139 -10.89 -6.29 -1.69
CA ILE A 139 -11.46 -6.17 -0.34
C ILE A 139 -12.47 -7.29 -0.07
N ASP A 140 -13.40 -7.53 -1.00
CA ASP A 140 -14.41 -8.59 -0.89
C ASP A 140 -13.73 -9.96 -0.73
N GLY A 141 -12.69 -10.23 -1.52
CA GLY A 141 -11.91 -11.48 -1.43
C GLY A 141 -11.22 -11.66 -0.08
N VAL A 142 -10.62 -10.59 0.45
CA VAL A 142 -9.95 -10.61 1.76
C VAL A 142 -10.96 -10.88 2.88
N GLN A 143 -12.11 -10.19 2.88
CA GLN A 143 -13.15 -10.38 3.89
C GLN A 143 -13.74 -11.81 3.85
N ASN A 144 -14.01 -12.35 2.66
CA ASN A 144 -14.51 -13.72 2.51
C ASN A 144 -13.51 -14.77 3.06
N ILE A 145 -12.21 -14.59 2.85
CA ILE A 145 -11.17 -15.48 3.41
C ILE A 145 -11.12 -15.37 4.95
N GLY A 146 -11.26 -14.15 5.48
CA GLY A 146 -11.32 -13.90 6.92
C GLY A 146 -12.47 -14.65 7.60
N ASP A 147 -13.63 -14.71 6.94
CA ASP A 147 -14.80 -15.41 7.46
C ASP A 147 -14.57 -16.92 7.60
N TRP A 148 -13.99 -17.54 6.57
CA TRP A 148 -13.63 -18.96 6.62
C TRP A 148 -12.68 -19.30 7.79
N ARG A 149 -11.67 -18.46 8.03
CA ARG A 149 -10.71 -18.67 9.14
C ARG A 149 -11.37 -18.54 10.50
N ASN A 150 -12.33 -17.62 10.66
CA ASN A 150 -13.04 -17.44 11.93
C ASN A 150 -14.03 -18.58 12.19
N SER A 151 -14.77 -19.04 11.17
CA SER A 151 -15.68 -20.20 11.30
C SER A 151 -14.95 -21.50 11.64
N SER A 152 -13.71 -21.70 11.17
CA SER A 152 -12.90 -22.86 11.53
C SER A 152 -12.40 -22.88 12.98
N LYS A 153 -12.33 -21.72 13.64
CA LYS A 153 -11.85 -21.59 15.03
C LYS A 153 -12.95 -21.70 16.08
N SER A 154 -14.20 -21.37 15.72
CA SER A 154 -15.35 -21.45 16.63
C SER A 154 -16.00 -22.84 16.70
N GLY A 155 -15.52 -23.80 15.88
CA GLY A 155 -16.06 -25.17 15.79
C GLY A 155 -15.14 -26.26 16.36
N GLY A 156 -14.19 -25.90 17.23
CA GLY A 156 -13.25 -26.83 17.88
C GLY A 156 -13.41 -26.86 19.40
#